data_AF-A0A8T4UGZ0-F1
#
_entry.id   AF-A0A8T4UGZ0-F1
#
_cell.length_a   1.000
_cell.length_b   1.000
_cell.length_c   1.000
_cell.angle_alpha   90.00
_cell.angle_beta   90.00
_cell.angle_gamma   90.00
#
_symmetry.space_group_name_H-M   'P 1'
#
loop_
_entity.id
_entity.type
_entity.pdbx_description
1 polymer ?
#
loop_
_entity_poly.entity_id
_entity_poly.type
_entity_poly.pdbx_seq_one_letter_code
_entity_poly.pdbx_strand_id
1 'polypeptide(L)'
;MREEVRRYIEERRAQGLADDAIRELFLKAGYHPAVVEGFFEVPMPAPPLPPMRKPSALIGLAILMLLLAALAALAWQLGWIPADILPVP
;
A
#
# COMPACT_ATOMS: atom_id res chain seq x y z
N MET A 1 12.65 -6.91 -19.15
CA MET A 1 11.86 -8.16 -19.02
C MET A 1 11.51 -8.52 -17.57
N ARG A 2 12.45 -8.81 -16.66
CA ARG A 2 12.10 -9.20 -15.27
C ARG A 2 11.59 -8.03 -14.41
N GLU A 3 12.17 -6.83 -14.52
CA GLU A 3 11.66 -5.64 -13.81
C GLU A 3 10.21 -5.29 -14.18
N GLU A 4 9.84 -5.39 -15.45
CA GLU A 4 8.49 -5.02 -15.93
C GLU A 4 7.41 -5.95 -15.37
N VAL A 5 7.70 -7.25 -15.32
CA VAL A 5 6.80 -8.26 -14.74
C VAL A 5 6.63 -8.04 -13.25
N ARG A 6 7.71 -7.76 -12.52
CA ARG A 6 7.65 -7.45 -11.08
C ARG A 6 6.83 -6.19 -10.81
N ARG A 7 7.07 -5.12 -11.57
CA ARG A 7 6.31 -3.87 -11.45
C ARG A 7 4.82 -4.07 -11.75
N TYR A 8 4.49 -4.89 -12.74
CA TYR A 8 3.11 -5.21 -13.07
C TYR A 8 2.41 -6.02 -11.95
N ILE A 9 3.10 -6.98 -11.34
CA ILE A 9 2.58 -7.74 -10.19
C ILE A 9 2.33 -6.80 -9.00
N GLU A 10 3.28 -5.92 -8.69
CA GLU A 10 3.14 -4.93 -7.61
C GLU A 10 1.97 -3.97 -7.86
N GLU A 11 1.80 -3.49 -9.09
CA GLU A 11 0.70 -2.60 -9.46
C GLU A 11 -0.66 -3.30 -9.32
N ARG A 12 -0.77 -4.57 -9.75
CA ARG A 12 -2.00 -5.37 -9.61
C ARG A 12 -2.29 -5.74 -8.15
N ARG A 13 -1.26 -6.02 -7.35
CA ARG A 13 -1.40 -6.24 -5.91
C ARG A 13 -1.85 -4.96 -5.18
N ALA A 14 -1.33 -3.79 -5.58
CA ALA A 14 -1.76 -2.49 -5.07
C ALA A 14 -3.23 -2.16 -5.44
N GLN A 15 -3.72 -2.68 -6.57
CA GLN A 15 -5.14 -2.63 -6.95
C GLN A 15 -6.02 -3.64 -6.18
N GLY A 16 -5.44 -4.44 -5.28
CA GLY A 16 -6.15 -5.43 -4.47
C GLY A 16 -6.42 -6.76 -5.17
N LEU A 17 -5.77 -7.04 -6.31
CA LEU A 17 -5.88 -8.37 -6.91
C LEU A 17 -5.08 -9.41 -6.11
N ALA A 18 -5.70 -10.56 -5.90
CA ALA A 18 -5.05 -11.73 -5.32
C ALA A 18 -3.98 -12.28 -6.27
N ASP A 19 -2.88 -12.79 -5.70
CA ASP A 19 -1.76 -13.37 -6.45
C ASP A 19 -2.20 -14.51 -7.39
N ASP A 20 -3.23 -15.28 -7.01
CA ASP A 20 -3.83 -16.33 -7.86
C ASP A 20 -4.45 -15.76 -9.14
N ALA A 21 -5.15 -14.63 -9.04
CA ALA A 21 -5.75 -13.96 -10.20
C ALA A 21 -4.67 -13.37 -11.12
N ILE A 22 -3.59 -12.84 -10.54
CA ILE A 22 -2.45 -12.32 -11.29
C ILE A 22 -1.72 -13.47 -11.99
N ARG A 23 -1.53 -14.61 -11.32
CA ARG A 23 -0.97 -15.84 -11.89
C ARG A 23 -1.79 -16.33 -13.09
N GLU A 24 -3.10 -16.36 -12.95
CA GLU A 24 -4.01 -16.76 -14.05
C GLU A 24 -3.91 -15.81 -15.26
N LEU A 25 -3.77 -14.50 -15.02
CA LEU A 25 -3.56 -13.52 -16.09
C LEU A 25 -2.25 -13.77 -16.85
N PHE A 26 -1.16 -14.10 -16.14
CA PHE A 26 0.11 -14.43 -16.80
C PHE A 26 0.04 -15.73 -17.59
N LEU A 27 -0.61 -16.76 -17.07
CA LEU A 27 -0.84 -18.02 -17.78
C LEU A 27 -1.69 -17.80 -19.05
N LYS A 28 -2.75 -16.98 -18.96
CA LYS A 28 -3.58 -16.60 -20.12
C LYS A 28 -2.84 -15.76 -21.15
N ALA A 29 -1.88 -14.95 -20.72
CA ALA A 29 -1.01 -14.16 -21.60
C ALA A 29 0.09 -15.00 -22.28
N GLY A 30 0.13 -16.32 -22.04
CA GLY A 30 1.08 -17.25 -22.67
C GLY A 30 2.43 -17.35 -21.97
N TYR A 31 2.54 -16.85 -20.73
CA TYR A 31 3.77 -17.02 -19.95
C TYR A 31 3.90 -18.47 -19.47
N HIS A 32 5.14 -18.97 -19.52
CA HIS A 32 5.44 -20.34 -19.09
C HIS A 32 5.22 -20.48 -17.58
N PRO A 33 4.51 -21.52 -17.09
CA PRO A 33 4.14 -21.67 -15.68
C PRO A 33 5.34 -21.61 -14.74
N ALA A 34 6.45 -22.27 -15.08
CA ALA A 34 7.70 -22.21 -14.31
C ALA A 34 8.27 -20.79 -14.14
N VAL A 35 8.06 -19.91 -15.13
CA VAL A 35 8.49 -18.51 -15.05
C VAL A 35 7.58 -17.73 -14.13
N VAL A 36 6.26 -17.95 -14.23
CA VAL A 36 5.26 -17.32 -13.37
C VAL A 36 5.48 -17.73 -11.92
N GLU A 37 5.64 -19.02 -11.64
CA GLU A 37 5.94 -19.53 -10.29
C GLU A 37 7.22 -18.91 -9.72
N GLY A 38 8.28 -18.73 -10.51
CA GLY A 38 9.49 -18.06 -10.05
C GLY A 38 9.32 -16.58 -9.63
N PHE A 39 8.21 -15.92 -10.01
CA PHE A 39 7.87 -14.58 -9.52
C PHE A 39 6.99 -14.59 -8.26
N PHE A 40 6.26 -15.68 -8.02
CA PHE A 40 5.35 -15.86 -6.89
C PHE A 40 5.88 -16.83 -5.82
N GLU A 41 6.99 -17.52 -6.07
CA GLU A 41 7.73 -18.30 -5.09
C GLU A 41 8.22 -17.35 -4.01
N VAL A 42 7.43 -17.31 -2.94
CA VAL A 42 7.82 -16.76 -1.66
C VAL A 42 9.11 -17.51 -1.27
N PRO A 43 10.23 -16.80 -0.98
CA PRO A 43 11.41 -17.46 -0.47
C PRO A 43 10.97 -18.34 0.71
N MET A 44 11.30 -19.63 0.64
CA MET A 44 11.04 -20.66 1.65
C MET A 44 11.06 -20.03 3.05
N PRO A 45 10.03 -20.24 3.90
CA PRO A 45 9.94 -19.54 5.17
C PRO A 45 11.24 -19.76 5.95
N ALA A 46 12.03 -18.70 6.06
CA ALA A 46 13.20 -18.71 6.91
C ALA A 46 12.74 -19.11 8.33
N PRO A 47 13.56 -19.87 9.08
CA PRO A 47 13.22 -20.23 10.46
C PRO A 47 12.79 -18.98 11.23
N PRO A 48 11.77 -19.07 12.11
CA PRO A 48 11.17 -17.90 12.73
C PRO A 48 12.26 -17.08 13.42
N LEU A 49 12.51 -15.89 12.87
CA LEU A 49 13.42 -14.93 13.45
C LEU A 49 12.87 -14.51 14.83
N PRO A 50 13.74 -14.22 15.81
CA PRO A 50 13.31 -13.69 17.11
C PRO A 50 12.43 -12.45 16.88
N PRO A 51 11.41 -12.21 17.71
CA PRO A 51 10.40 -11.18 17.46
C PRO A 51 11.07 -9.82 17.29
N MET A 52 11.13 -9.40 16.03
CA MET A 52 11.64 -8.11 15.62
C MET A 52 10.64 -7.08 16.14
N ARG A 53 11.08 -6.23 17.07
CA ARG A 53 10.32 -5.06 17.56
C ARG A 53 9.91 -4.24 16.33
N LYS A 54 8.66 -4.36 15.89
CA LYS A 54 8.11 -3.49 14.85
C LYS A 54 8.24 -2.06 15.38
N PRO A 55 8.89 -1.12 14.66
CA PRO A 55 8.81 0.29 15.04
C PRO A 55 7.33 0.66 14.98
N SER A 56 6.81 1.05 16.12
CA SER A 56 5.40 1.27 16.37
C SER A 56 4.81 2.17 15.28
N ALA A 57 3.75 1.71 14.62
CA ALA A 57 2.96 2.47 13.65
C ALA A 57 2.36 3.78 14.23
N LEU A 58 2.57 4.03 15.52
CA LEU A 58 2.30 5.28 16.23
C LEU A 58 2.94 6.51 15.55
N ILE A 59 4.14 6.38 14.98
CA ILE A 59 4.79 7.51 14.30
C ILE A 59 4.04 7.87 13.01
N GLY A 60 3.59 6.86 12.25
CA GLY A 60 2.79 7.08 11.03
C GLY A 60 1.44 7.73 11.33
N LEU A 61 0.78 7.31 12.41
CA LEU A 61 -0.48 7.91 12.86
C LEU A 61 -0.29 9.37 13.30
N ALA A 62 0.79 9.68 14.04
CA ALA A 62 1.08 11.03 14.50
C ALA A 62 1.38 12.00 13.34
N ILE A 63 2.15 11.54 12.34
CA ILE A 63 2.44 12.32 11.13
C ILE A 63 1.17 12.56 10.32
N LEU A 64 0.30 11.55 10.18
CA LEU A 64 -0.98 11.68 9.49
C LEU A 64 -1.90 12.70 10.17
N MET A 65 -1.97 12.68 11.52
CA MET A 65 -2.78 13.63 12.30
C MET A 65 -2.27 15.07 12.14
N LEU A 66 -0.95 15.28 12.17
CA LEU A 66 -0.35 16.60 11.95
C LEU A 66 -0.63 17.13 10.54
N LEU A 67 -0.55 16.27 9.52
CA LEU A 67 -0.84 16.64 8.12
C LEU A 67 -2.32 17.04 7.96
N LEU A 68 -3.23 16.28 8.58
CA LEU A 68 -4.67 16.57 8.53
C LEU A 68 -5.00 17.91 9.20
N ALA A 69 -4.38 18.20 10.35
CA ALA A 69 -4.54 19.48 11.05
C ALA A 69 -4.01 20.67 10.22
N ALA A 70 -2.86 20.51 9.57
CA ALA A 70 -2.29 21.53 8.69
C ALA A 70 -3.18 21.81 7.46
N LEU A 71 -3.74 20.75 6.85
CA LEU A 71 -4.69 20.89 5.75
C LEU A 71 -5.99 21.58 6.18
N ALA A 72 -6.50 21.28 7.38
CA ALA A 72 -7.68 21.96 7.93
C ALA A 72 -7.42 23.46 8.17
N ALA A 73 -6.25 23.82 8.70
CA ALA A 73 -5.85 25.21 8.87
C ALA A 73 -5.70 25.96 7.53
N LEU A 74 -5.10 25.30 6.53
CA LEU A 74 -4.95 25.87 5.19
C LEU A 74 -6.32 26.05 4.50
N ALA A 75 -7.24 25.10 4.66
CA ALA A 75 -8.60 25.20 4.15
C ALA A 75 -9.40 26.33 4.82
N TRP A 76 -9.18 26.57 6.12
CA TRP A 76 -9.70 27.75 6.83
C TRP A 76 -9.15 29.06 6.24
N GLN A 77 -7.84 29.12 5.98
CA GLN A 77 -7.18 30.32 5.46
C GLN A 77 -7.58 30.64 4.00
N LEU A 78 -7.93 29.61 3.22
CA LEU A 78 -8.45 29.74 1.85
C LEU A 78 -9.96 30.02 1.80
N GLY A 79 -10.65 30.11 2.95
CA GLY A 79 -12.09 30.39 3.02
C GLY A 79 -12.98 29.25 2.51
N TRP A 80 -12.44 28.03 2.42
CA TRP A 80 -13.18 26.85 1.97
C TRP A 80 -14.06 26.24 3.07
N ILE A 81 -13.87 26.63 4.33
CA ILE A 81 -14.65 26.16 5.47
C ILE A 81 -15.53 27.32 5.98
N PRO A 82 -16.88 27.21 5.89
CA PRO A 82 -17.76 28.21 6.47
C PRO A 82 -17.63 28.20 8.00
N ALA A 83 -17.55 29.38 8.61
CA ALA A 83 -17.35 29.59 10.05
C ALA A 83 -18.52 29.12 10.94
N ASP A 84 -19.55 28.48 10.38
CA ASP A 84 -20.77 28.03 11.07
C ASP A 84 -20.58 26.75 11.91
N ILE A 85 -19.37 26.15 11.91
CA ILE A 85 -19.05 24.89 12.60
C ILE A 85 -18.52 25.13 14.04
N LEU A 86 -18.50 26.36 14.54
CA LEU A 86 -18.20 26.63 15.94
C LEU A 86 -19.50 26.65 16.77
N PRO A 87 -19.71 25.74 17.74
CA PRO A 87 -20.58 26.07 18.86
C PRO A 87 -19.97 27.27 19.60
N VAL A 88 -20.68 28.39 19.55
CA VAL A 88 -20.48 29.59 20.38
C VAL A 88 -20.42 29.16 21.87
N PRO A 89 -19.56 29.79 22.69
CA PRO A 89 -19.10 29.34 24.02
C PRO A 89 -20.17 28.82 24.98
#